data_AF-A0A1Z9Q417-F1
#
_entry.id   AF-A0A1Z9Q417-F1
#
_cell.length_a   1.000
_cell.length_b   1.000
_cell.length_c   1.000
_cell.angle_alpha   90.00
_cell.angle_beta   90.00
_cell.angle_gamma   90.00
#
_symmetry.space_group_name_H-M   'P 1'
#
loop_
_entity.id
_entity.type
_entity.pdbx_description
1 polymer ?
#
loop_
_entity_poly.entity_id
_entity_poly.type
_entity_poly.pdbx_seq_one_letter_code
_entity_poly.pdbx_strand_id
1 'polypeptide(L)'
;MDSADATGLQATLFDFAIAELVRQHRQSFQPLWTVDSWVKLLIWLSLNCGCRGDEQGMQQFVDALGPTLTTRMRRVFFERELDDLDLQVMADPAEQQVLVLPMGPGAPLDLERAATVMERLDLLGHVAERSRWQLLDAVVAIPRLEEGPCN
;
A
#
# COMPACT_ATOMS: atom_id res chain seq x y z
N MET A 1 -32.57 -17.76 10.44
CA MET A 1 -31.41 -16.87 10.28
C MET A 1 -30.31 -17.77 9.75
N ASP A 2 -30.13 -17.75 8.44
CA ASP A 2 -29.45 -18.82 7.72
C ASP A 2 -27.94 -18.74 7.94
N SER A 3 -27.28 -19.89 8.06
CA SER A 3 -25.83 -19.98 8.29
C SER A 3 -25.00 -19.26 7.22
N ALA A 4 -25.56 -19.09 6.01
CA ALA A 4 -24.96 -18.30 4.94
C ALA A 4 -24.80 -16.81 5.29
N ASP A 5 -25.75 -16.24 6.04
CA ASP A 5 -25.68 -14.85 6.51
C ASP A 5 -24.57 -14.68 7.56
N ALA A 6 -24.40 -15.68 8.42
CA ALA A 6 -23.37 -15.67 9.46
C ALA A 6 -21.95 -15.77 8.86
N THR A 7 -21.74 -16.68 7.91
CA THR A 7 -20.44 -16.82 7.22
C THR A 7 -20.11 -15.57 6.39
N GLY A 8 -21.10 -14.99 5.69
CA GLY A 8 -20.90 -13.75 4.94
C GLY A 8 -20.52 -12.56 5.83
N LEU A 9 -21.17 -12.42 6.99
CA LEU A 9 -20.83 -11.40 7.98
C LEU A 9 -19.41 -11.62 8.54
N GLN A 10 -19.04 -12.85 8.89
CA GLN A 10 -17.70 -13.16 9.39
C GLN A 10 -16.60 -12.83 8.37
N ALA A 11 -16.81 -13.15 7.09
CA ALA A 11 -15.88 -12.81 6.03
C ALA A 11 -15.70 -11.29 5.91
N THR A 12 -16.80 -10.54 5.96
CA THR A 12 -16.77 -9.06 5.89
C THR A 12 -16.07 -8.46 7.10
N LEU A 13 -16.34 -8.96 8.31
CA LEU A 13 -15.68 -8.52 9.54
C LEU A 13 -14.18 -8.79 9.49
N PHE A 14 -13.79 -9.97 9.00
CA PHE A 14 -12.38 -10.32 8.84
C PHE A 14 -11.68 -9.41 7.82
N ASP A 15 -12.29 -9.21 6.65
CA ASP A 15 -11.78 -8.31 5.61
C ASP A 15 -11.58 -6.87 6.10
N PHE A 16 -12.53 -6.37 6.90
CA PHE A 16 -12.40 -5.07 7.55
C PHE A 16 -11.25 -5.05 8.56
N ALA A 17 -11.22 -6.02 9.48
CA ALA A 17 -10.24 -6.07 10.56
C ALA A 17 -8.81 -6.19 10.04
N ILE A 18 -8.57 -7.02 9.03
CA ILE A 18 -7.23 -7.20 8.46
C ILE A 18 -6.78 -5.95 7.68
N ALA A 19 -7.69 -5.28 6.96
CA ALA A 19 -7.38 -4.03 6.29
C ALA A 19 -7.04 -2.91 7.30
N GLU A 20 -7.81 -2.77 8.37
CA GLU A 20 -7.53 -1.80 9.43
C GLU A 20 -6.22 -2.08 10.16
N LEU A 21 -5.92 -3.36 10.44
CA LEU A 21 -4.64 -3.75 11.03
C LEU A 21 -3.46 -3.33 10.16
N VAL A 22 -3.57 -3.55 8.84
CA VAL A 22 -2.56 -3.07 7.88
C VAL A 22 -2.45 -1.54 7.91
N ARG A 23 -3.57 -0.80 7.92
CA ARG A 23 -3.57 0.67 7.99
C ARG A 23 -2.87 1.21 9.23
N GLN A 24 -3.08 0.57 10.37
CA GLN A 24 -2.50 1.00 11.65
C GLN A 24 -0.98 0.77 11.71
N HIS A 25 -0.49 -0.28 11.05
CA HIS A 25 0.93 -0.69 11.15
C HIS A 25 1.79 -0.33 9.93
N ARG A 26 1.21 0.16 8.83
CA ARG A 26 1.94 0.48 7.58
C ARG A 26 3.03 1.56 7.69
N GLN A 27 3.12 2.25 8.82
CA GLN A 27 4.18 3.23 9.11
C GLN A 27 5.23 2.71 10.12
N SER A 28 5.03 1.52 10.70
CA SER A 28 5.92 0.97 11.73
C SER A 28 7.16 0.27 11.17
N PHE A 29 7.19 -0.05 9.87
CA PHE A 29 8.24 -0.85 9.26
C PHE A 29 9.09 0.00 8.29
N GLN A 30 10.31 0.32 8.71
CA GLN A 30 11.28 1.09 7.92
C GLN A 30 12.18 0.16 7.09
N PRO A 31 12.68 0.59 5.92
CA PRO A 31 12.38 1.86 5.24
C PRO A 31 11.00 1.84 4.57
N LEU A 32 10.22 2.93 4.71
CA LEU A 32 8.89 3.04 4.08
C LEU A 32 8.97 2.86 2.56
N TRP A 33 7.84 2.50 1.95
CA TRP A 33 7.68 2.44 0.49
C TRP A 33 8.56 1.41 -0.22
N THR A 34 9.10 0.44 0.52
CA THR A 34 9.96 -0.63 -0.02
C THR A 34 9.29 -2.00 0.11
N VAL A 35 9.73 -2.95 -0.73
CA VAL A 35 9.33 -4.36 -0.60
C VAL A 35 9.69 -4.90 0.79
N ASP A 36 10.82 -4.49 1.36
CA ASP A 36 11.28 -4.90 2.68
C ASP A 36 10.30 -4.48 3.80
N SER A 37 9.75 -3.26 3.77
CA SER A 37 8.73 -2.85 4.74
C SER A 37 7.45 -3.70 4.69
N TRP A 38 7.04 -4.11 3.48
CA TRP A 38 5.91 -5.02 3.29
C TRP A 38 6.21 -6.42 3.83
N VAL A 39 7.41 -6.96 3.56
CA VAL A 39 7.84 -8.27 4.08
C VAL A 39 7.91 -8.24 5.61
N LYS A 40 8.41 -7.16 6.21
CA LYS A 40 8.44 -6.99 7.67
C LYS A 40 7.04 -6.99 8.29
N LEU A 41 6.05 -6.36 7.64
CA LEU A 41 4.65 -6.47 8.07
C LEU A 41 4.17 -7.93 8.03
N LEU A 42 4.45 -8.66 6.94
CA LEU A 42 4.04 -10.07 6.83
C LEU A 42 4.70 -10.95 7.89
N ILE A 43 5.98 -10.74 8.19
CA ILE A 43 6.69 -11.43 9.29
C ILE A 43 6.03 -11.10 10.62
N TRP A 44 5.76 -9.83 10.88
CA TRP A 44 5.12 -9.43 12.12
C TRP A 44 3.72 -10.06 12.25
N LEU A 45 2.91 -10.03 11.20
CA LEU A 45 1.58 -10.64 11.19
C LEU A 45 1.65 -12.15 11.43
N SER A 46 2.54 -12.86 10.72
CA SER A 46 2.64 -14.32 10.84
C SER A 46 3.02 -14.74 12.27
N LEU A 47 3.99 -14.04 12.88
CA LEU A 47 4.39 -14.29 14.26
C LEU A 47 3.25 -14.02 15.26
N ASN A 48 2.47 -12.96 15.06
CA ASN A 48 1.32 -12.64 15.91
C ASN A 48 0.15 -13.62 15.70
N CYS A 49 0.08 -14.30 14.57
CA CYS A 49 -0.84 -15.41 14.31
C CYS A 49 -0.35 -16.75 14.86
N GLY A 50 0.82 -16.80 15.52
CA GLY A 50 1.38 -18.01 16.11
C GLY A 50 2.17 -18.89 15.14
N CYS A 51 2.47 -18.40 13.94
CA CYS A 51 3.37 -19.10 13.01
C CYS A 51 4.80 -19.13 13.57
N ARG A 52 5.58 -20.10 13.10
CA ARG A 52 7.02 -20.17 13.39
C ARG A 52 7.75 -19.07 12.63
N GLY A 53 8.81 -18.52 13.24
CA GLY A 53 9.67 -17.50 12.63
C GLY A 53 10.68 -18.04 11.61
N ASP A 54 10.34 -19.14 10.94
CA ASP A 54 11.16 -19.78 9.91
C ASP A 54 10.46 -19.68 8.54
N GLU A 55 11.18 -20.06 7.48
CA GLU A 55 10.69 -20.01 6.11
C GLU A 55 9.41 -20.85 5.92
N GLN A 56 9.34 -22.01 6.58
CA GLN A 56 8.17 -22.89 6.50
C GLN A 56 6.93 -22.24 7.14
N GLY A 57 7.08 -21.63 8.31
CA GLY A 57 6.00 -20.90 8.99
C GLY A 57 5.51 -19.71 8.18
N MET A 58 6.42 -18.99 7.52
CA MET A 58 6.06 -17.91 6.60
C MET A 58 5.30 -18.43 5.37
N GLN A 59 5.79 -19.49 4.74
CA GLN A 59 5.12 -20.07 3.57
C GLN A 59 3.69 -20.51 3.91
N GLN A 60 3.51 -21.21 5.04
CA GLN A 60 2.19 -21.61 5.52
C GLN A 60 1.25 -20.43 5.76
N PHE A 61 1.78 -19.33 6.32
CA PHE A 61 1.01 -18.11 6.55
C PHE A 61 0.53 -17.47 5.25
N VAL A 62 1.43 -17.30 4.27
CA VAL A 62 1.10 -16.72 2.96
C VAL A 62 0.12 -17.61 2.19
N ASP A 63 0.30 -18.94 2.24
CA ASP A 63 -0.62 -19.89 1.62
C ASP A 63 -2.03 -19.81 2.23
N ALA A 64 -2.12 -19.63 3.55
CA ALA A 64 -3.39 -19.49 4.26
C ALA A 64 -4.11 -18.18 3.96
N LEU A 65 -3.37 -17.06 3.77
CA LEU A 65 -3.96 -15.80 3.31
C LEU A 65 -4.48 -15.93 1.87
N GLY A 66 -3.74 -16.64 1.03
CA GLY A 66 -4.01 -16.76 -0.40
C GLY A 66 -3.74 -15.46 -1.18
N PRO A 67 -3.73 -15.53 -2.51
CA PRO A 67 -3.30 -14.43 -3.36
C PRO A 67 -4.23 -13.22 -3.30
N THR A 68 -5.56 -13.43 -3.28
CA THR A 68 -6.55 -12.35 -3.30
C THR A 68 -6.42 -11.42 -2.10
N LEU A 69 -6.33 -11.98 -0.90
CA LEU A 69 -6.19 -11.19 0.32
C LEU A 69 -4.81 -10.54 0.40
N THR A 70 -3.75 -11.28 0.06
CA THR A 70 -2.38 -10.76 0.05
C THR A 70 -2.24 -9.54 -0.86
N THR A 71 -2.79 -9.59 -2.08
CA THR A 71 -2.80 -8.44 -3.00
C THR A 71 -3.58 -7.26 -2.44
N ARG A 72 -4.75 -7.49 -1.84
CA ARG A 72 -5.55 -6.41 -1.23
C ARG A 72 -4.80 -5.76 -0.06
N MET A 73 -4.22 -6.55 0.83
CA MET A 73 -3.42 -6.05 1.95
C MET A 73 -2.23 -5.22 1.46
N ARG A 74 -1.53 -5.70 0.42
CA ARG A 74 -0.41 -4.97 -0.18
C ARG A 74 -0.83 -3.60 -0.72
N ARG A 75 -1.98 -3.54 -1.41
CA ARG A 75 -2.56 -2.26 -1.84
C ARG A 75 -2.83 -1.32 -0.66
N VAL A 76 -3.49 -1.80 0.40
CA VAL A 76 -3.77 -1.00 1.61
C VAL A 76 -2.49 -0.53 2.31
N PHE A 77 -1.44 -1.35 2.29
CA PHE A 77 -0.15 -1.03 2.87
C PHE A 77 0.54 0.14 2.14
N PHE A 78 0.45 0.19 0.82
CA PHE A 78 1.11 1.18 -0.04
C PHE A 78 0.20 2.31 -0.56
N GLU A 79 -1.07 2.38 -0.14
CA GLU A 79 -1.94 3.52 -0.43
C GLU A 79 -1.93 4.54 0.72
N ARG A 80 -2.11 5.82 0.42
CA ARG A 80 -2.37 6.86 1.45
C ARG A 80 -3.49 7.75 0.98
N GLU A 81 -4.47 7.94 1.83
CA GLU A 81 -5.51 8.96 1.67
C GLU A 81 -5.10 10.17 2.49
N LEU A 82 -5.18 11.35 1.89
CA LEU A 82 -4.89 12.64 2.50
C LEU A 82 -6.20 13.44 2.46
N ASP A 83 -7.08 13.18 3.42
CA ASP A 83 -8.42 13.77 3.51
C ASP A 83 -8.40 15.30 3.47
N ASP A 84 -7.38 15.92 4.07
CA ASP A 84 -7.21 17.37 4.09
C ASP A 84 -6.87 17.97 2.72
N LEU A 85 -6.36 17.16 1.80
CA LEU A 85 -6.02 17.54 0.44
C LEU A 85 -7.01 17.00 -0.61
N ASP A 86 -7.92 16.11 -0.20
CA ASP A 86 -8.83 15.34 -1.06
C ASP A 86 -8.07 14.54 -2.14
N LEU A 87 -6.91 13.97 -1.76
CA LEU A 87 -6.01 13.24 -2.64
C LEU A 87 -5.68 11.85 -2.09
N GLN A 88 -5.53 10.89 -2.99
CA GLN A 88 -5.04 9.54 -2.72
C GLN A 88 -3.72 9.31 -3.46
N VAL A 89 -2.78 8.63 -2.81
CA VAL A 89 -1.52 8.18 -3.39
C VAL A 89 -1.49 6.66 -3.45
N MET A 90 -1.12 6.12 -4.61
CA MET A 90 -0.81 4.71 -4.79
C MET A 90 0.68 4.57 -5.11
N ALA A 91 1.44 3.99 -4.19
CA ALA A 91 2.89 3.92 -4.29
C ALA A 91 3.41 2.51 -3.93
N ASP A 92 2.89 1.47 -4.58
CA ASP A 92 3.46 0.11 -4.49
C ASP A 92 4.82 0.06 -5.22
N PRO A 93 5.91 -0.41 -4.57
CA PRO A 93 7.24 -0.54 -5.21
C PRO A 93 7.31 -1.56 -6.35
N ALA A 94 6.34 -2.47 -6.48
CA ALA A 94 6.26 -3.35 -7.65
C ALA A 94 5.79 -2.64 -8.92
N GLU A 95 5.16 -1.46 -8.79
CA GLU A 95 4.66 -0.68 -9.91
C GLU A 95 5.71 0.32 -10.41
N GLN A 96 5.73 0.56 -11.73
CA GLN A 96 6.70 1.46 -12.38
C GLN A 96 6.48 2.94 -12.03
N GLN A 97 5.30 3.28 -11.52
CA GLN A 97 4.88 4.65 -11.27
C GLN A 97 4.17 4.75 -9.93
N VAL A 98 4.37 5.88 -9.26
CA VAL A 98 3.50 6.36 -8.19
C VAL A 98 2.38 7.17 -8.83
N LEU A 99 1.15 6.97 -8.37
CA LEU A 99 -0.01 7.70 -8.84
C LEU A 99 -0.54 8.60 -7.73
N VAL A 100 -0.84 9.86 -8.07
CA VAL A 100 -1.60 10.78 -7.22
C VAL A 100 -2.94 11.05 -7.89
N LEU A 101 -4.03 10.80 -7.16
CA LEU A 101 -5.39 10.75 -7.64
C LEU A 101 -6.27 11.69 -6.79
N PRO A 102 -7.25 12.40 -7.37
CA PRO A 102 -8.30 13.05 -6.60
C PRO A 102 -9.23 12.00 -5.98
N MET A 103 -9.64 12.20 -4.73
CA MET A 103 -10.61 11.33 -4.05
C MET A 103 -12.06 11.64 -4.47
N GLY A 104 -12.34 12.89 -4.83
CA GLY A 104 -13.65 13.35 -5.28
C GLY A 104 -13.65 14.00 -6.67
N PRO A 105 -14.80 14.07 -7.35
CA PRO A 105 -14.93 14.81 -8.59
C PRO A 105 -14.67 16.30 -8.37
N GLY A 106 -13.81 16.89 -9.21
CA GLY A 106 -13.48 18.31 -9.14
C GLY A 106 -12.44 18.67 -8.08
N ALA A 107 -11.87 17.71 -7.36
CA ALA A 107 -10.75 17.97 -6.48
C ALA A 107 -9.55 18.47 -7.32
N PRO A 108 -8.97 19.63 -6.97
CA PRO A 108 -7.86 20.19 -7.74
C PRO A 108 -6.63 19.29 -7.64
N LEU A 109 -6.06 18.95 -8.78
CA LEU A 109 -4.80 18.23 -8.89
C LEU A 109 -3.92 18.91 -9.94
N ASP A 110 -2.73 19.31 -9.51
CA ASP A 110 -1.67 19.79 -10.37
C ASP A 110 -0.32 19.21 -9.87
N LEU A 111 0.75 19.48 -10.62
CA LEU A 111 2.07 18.97 -10.27
C LEU A 111 2.58 19.52 -8.94
N GLU A 112 2.23 20.75 -8.55
CA GLU A 112 2.65 21.38 -7.29
C GLU A 112 2.02 20.68 -6.08
N ARG A 113 0.71 20.46 -6.12
CA ARG A 113 0.00 19.68 -5.11
C ARG A 113 0.55 18.26 -5.00
N ALA A 114 0.83 17.61 -6.14
CA ALA A 114 1.48 16.31 -6.14
C ALA A 114 2.85 16.36 -5.45
N ALA A 115 3.66 17.41 -5.67
CA ALA A 115 4.95 17.56 -4.98
C ALA A 115 4.78 17.64 -3.46
N THR A 116 3.86 18.49 -3.00
CA THR A 116 3.57 18.66 -1.57
C THR A 116 3.18 17.34 -0.92
N VAL A 117 2.37 16.53 -1.61
CA VAL A 117 1.97 15.21 -1.13
C VAL A 117 3.16 14.26 -1.05
N MET A 118 4.00 14.22 -2.09
CA MET A 118 5.16 13.34 -2.14
C MET A 118 6.20 13.69 -1.07
N GLU A 119 6.39 14.97 -0.78
CA GLU A 119 7.23 15.44 0.33
C GLU A 119 6.66 15.02 1.69
N ARG A 120 5.36 15.26 1.93
CA ARG A 120 4.68 14.88 3.18
C ARG A 120 4.73 13.38 3.47
N LEU A 121 4.73 12.57 2.41
CA LEU A 121 4.77 11.11 2.49
C LEU A 121 6.19 10.54 2.52
N ASP A 122 7.24 11.36 2.46
CA ASP A 122 8.64 10.92 2.35
C ASP A 122 8.88 9.99 1.15
N LEU A 123 8.25 10.32 0.01
CA LEU A 123 8.32 9.54 -1.23
C LEU A 123 9.31 10.10 -2.26
N LEU A 124 9.81 11.31 -2.06
CA LEU A 124 10.69 11.98 -3.02
C LEU A 124 11.97 11.17 -3.32
N GLY A 125 12.49 10.44 -2.32
CA GLY A 125 13.66 9.56 -2.49
C GLY A 125 13.40 8.29 -3.30
N HIS A 126 12.15 8.01 -3.70
CA HIS A 126 11.74 6.80 -4.43
C HIS A 126 11.27 7.08 -5.86
N VAL A 127 11.29 8.34 -6.30
CA VAL A 127 10.73 8.77 -7.58
C VAL A 127 11.71 9.60 -8.41
N ALA A 128 11.50 9.58 -9.71
CA ALA A 128 12.29 10.35 -10.66
C ALA A 128 12.11 11.86 -10.46
N GLU A 129 13.02 12.62 -11.07
CA GLU A 129 13.00 14.08 -11.07
C GLU A 129 11.69 14.67 -11.61
N ARG A 130 11.37 15.87 -11.12
CA ARG A 130 10.10 16.56 -11.35
C ARG A 130 9.79 16.87 -12.82
N SER A 131 10.83 17.01 -13.65
CA SER A 131 10.73 17.14 -15.12
C SER A 131 10.06 15.95 -15.80
N ARG A 132 10.11 14.76 -15.18
CA ARG A 132 9.55 13.51 -15.72
C ARG A 132 8.12 13.22 -15.26
N TRP A 133 7.57 14.04 -14.36
CA TRP A 133 6.23 13.86 -13.83
C TRP A 133 5.20 14.30 -14.88
N GLN A 134 4.11 13.54 -15.00
CA GLN A 134 3.10 13.79 -16.02
C GLN A 134 1.73 13.94 -15.39
N LEU A 135 1.05 15.03 -15.71
CA LEU A 135 -0.38 15.19 -15.44
C LEU A 135 -1.14 14.55 -16.61
N LEU A 136 -1.86 13.47 -16.34
CA LEU A 136 -2.66 12.70 -17.29
C LEU A 136 -4.13 12.85 -16.92
N ASP A 137 -4.83 13.77 -17.60
CA ASP A 137 -6.23 14.16 -17.36
C ASP A 137 -6.53 14.55 -15.90
N ALA A 138 -6.79 13.57 -15.03
CA ALA A 138 -7.12 13.74 -13.62
C ALA A 138 -6.18 12.96 -12.69
N VAL A 139 -5.00 12.53 -13.16
CA VAL A 139 -4.03 11.76 -12.37
C VAL A 139 -2.63 12.34 -12.59
N VAL A 140 -1.82 12.42 -11.55
CA VAL A 140 -0.39 12.69 -11.72
C VAL A 140 0.36 11.35 -11.66
N ALA A 141 0.96 10.98 -12.78
CA ALA A 141 1.82 9.82 -12.92
C ALA A 141 3.28 10.22 -12.69
N ILE A 142 3.91 9.56 -11.73
CA ILE A 142 5.27 9.87 -11.27
C ILE A 142 6.14 8.62 -11.46
N PRO A 143 7.09 8.60 -12.41
CA PRO A 143 7.98 7.47 -12.57
C PRO A 143 8.79 7.19 -11.31
N ARG A 144 8.97 5.92 -10.95
CA ARG A 144 9.91 5.54 -9.90
C ARG A 144 11.35 5.75 -10.34
N LEU A 145 12.26 5.85 -9.36
CA LEU A 145 13.66 5.64 -9.64
C LEU A 145 13.85 4.19 -10.09
N GLU A 146 14.55 3.99 -11.20
CA GLU A 146 15.02 2.66 -11.57
C GLU A 146 15.99 2.21 -10.47
N GLU A 147 15.66 1.11 -9.79
CA GLU A 147 16.66 0.43 -8.97
C GLU A 147 17.75 -0.03 -9.94
N GLY A 148 18.92 0.62 -9.87
CA GLY A 148 20.11 0.12 -10.56
C GLY A 148 20.35 -1.34 -10.14
N PRO A 149 20.93 -2.18 -11.01
CA PRO A 149 21.10 -3.60 -10.71
C PRO A 149 21.81 -3.77 -9.37
N CYS A 150 21.23 -4.59 -8.47
CA CYS A 150 21.93 -5.08 -7.29
C CYS A 150 23.23 -5.75 -7.76
N ASN A 151 24.37 -5.13 -7.48
CA ASN A 151 25.68 -5.78 -7.55
C ASN A 151 25.91 -6.64 -6.31
#